data_AF-A0A354CX22-F1
#
_entry.id   AF-A0A354CX22-F1
#
_cell.length_a   1.000
_cell.length_b   1.000
_cell.length_c   1.000
_cell.angle_alpha   90.00
_cell.angle_beta   90.00
_cell.angle_gamma   90.00
#
_symmetry.space_group_name_H-M   'P 1'
#
loop_
_entity.id
_entity.type
_entity.pdbx_description
1 polymer ?
#
loop_
_entity_poly.entity_id
_entity_poly.type
_entity_poly.pdbx_seq_one_letter_code
_entity_poly.pdbx_strand_id
1 'polypeptide(L)'
;MRSHDQQPPYPLYQPAYEHDACGTGFVASIDGIATHQILQWGIGCVCNVTHRGAVSADAKTGDGAGILTNIPHQLFAKALTQLGASPVAPGDLAVGMVFFPHDSPARPRAQALVERELRARRITLIGWRDVPVEPSVLGEQALQTLPVIRQALMSRPASINASDFERALFLARRRIERAWEQEGLHGGYIPSFSSRTIVYKGLLVAPQLQQFYRDLSDPDYATSIVVFHQRYSTNTFPNWFLAQPFRFLGHNGEINTLQGNRNWMRAREAELVSKAWGKNLHELLPIIQAGGSDSMSLDNVLELLVASGRDLLHAMMMLVPDAWQNMPEMDEKVKAFHQYHALLTEPWDGPAALAFTDGAIVGACLDRNGLRPARYWVTDDRIVIMASEVGVVAIDPSRIVEKGRLGPGHIMAVDTTRKRLLSNAEIKREYASSKPYGDWVAESLIPLETLVNGTPIAEDVLVDTPTLLRNQLACGYTEEELRMIIEPMAKAGKEPVWSMGDDVPLSVLSSKPKALATYFKQLFAQV
;
A
#
# COMPACT_ATOMS: atom_id res chain seq x y z
N MET A 1 5.71 -6.15 -40.11
CA MET A 1 5.04 -6.96 -39.07
C MET A 1 4.99 -6.12 -37.81
N ARG A 2 3.82 -5.56 -37.50
CA ARG A 2 3.61 -4.69 -36.34
C ARG A 2 3.36 -5.57 -35.11
N SER A 3 4.03 -5.22 -34.00
CA SER A 3 3.90 -5.83 -32.68
C SER A 3 2.45 -5.83 -32.20
N HIS A 4 1.95 -6.97 -31.77
CA HIS A 4 0.58 -7.16 -31.30
C HIS A 4 0.37 -6.85 -29.79
N ASP A 5 1.35 -6.27 -29.10
CA ASP A 5 1.36 -6.17 -27.61
C ASP A 5 1.08 -4.78 -27.02
N GLN A 6 0.47 -3.87 -27.78
CA GLN A 6 -0.17 -2.69 -27.17
C GLN A 6 -1.56 -2.55 -27.76
N GLN A 7 -2.58 -3.01 -27.00
CA GLN A 7 -3.93 -2.52 -27.24
C GLN A 7 -3.87 -0.98 -27.22
N PRO A 8 -4.45 -0.29 -28.21
CA PRO A 8 -4.48 1.16 -28.19
C PRO A 8 -5.17 1.63 -26.90
N PRO A 9 -4.70 2.72 -26.25
CA PRO A 9 -5.42 3.28 -25.12
C PRO A 9 -6.85 3.57 -25.58
N TYR A 10 -7.82 2.93 -24.94
CA TYR A 10 -9.23 3.20 -25.21
C TYR A 10 -9.46 4.70 -25.02
N PRO A 11 -10.06 5.42 -25.98
CA PRO A 11 -10.00 6.88 -26.03
C PRO A 11 -10.68 7.59 -24.84
N LEU A 12 -11.41 6.87 -23.98
CA LEU A 12 -12.09 7.40 -22.80
C LEU A 12 -11.68 6.72 -21.47
N TYR A 13 -10.81 5.71 -21.50
CA TYR A 13 -10.35 5.04 -20.27
C TYR A 13 -9.00 5.60 -19.84
N GLN A 14 -8.90 6.03 -18.58
CA GLN A 14 -7.64 6.42 -17.98
C GLN A 14 -7.38 5.55 -16.74
N PRO A 15 -6.35 4.68 -16.74
CA PRO A 15 -5.98 3.86 -15.59
C PRO A 15 -5.68 4.66 -14.31
N ALA A 16 -5.46 5.97 -14.44
CA ALA A 16 -5.21 6.87 -13.32
C ALA A 16 -6.45 7.11 -12.43
N TYR A 17 -7.66 6.77 -12.90
CA TYR A 17 -8.93 6.92 -12.16
C TYR A 17 -9.49 5.58 -11.68
N GLU A 18 -8.63 4.57 -11.46
CA GLU A 18 -9.06 3.27 -10.93
C GLU A 18 -9.29 3.34 -9.41
N HIS A 19 -10.39 2.70 -8.96
CA HIS A 19 -10.83 2.68 -7.57
C HIS A 19 -11.16 1.25 -7.13
N ASP A 20 -10.92 0.90 -5.86
CA ASP A 20 -11.10 -0.45 -5.33
C ASP A 20 -11.91 -0.51 -4.01
N ALA A 21 -12.83 -1.47 -3.88
CA ALA A 21 -13.71 -1.66 -2.71
C ALA A 21 -13.63 -3.10 -2.15
N CYS A 22 -12.71 -3.36 -1.22
CA CYS A 22 -12.25 -4.74 -0.95
C CYS A 22 -12.76 -5.39 0.35
N GLY A 23 -12.35 -6.63 0.62
CA GLY A 23 -12.32 -7.22 1.96
C GLY A 23 -10.87 -7.49 2.38
N THR A 24 -10.47 -7.15 3.60
CA THR A 24 -9.10 -7.41 4.08
C THR A 24 -9.06 -7.71 5.58
N GLY A 25 -7.98 -8.34 6.00
CA GLY A 25 -7.74 -8.62 7.41
C GLY A 25 -6.50 -9.47 7.66
N PHE A 26 -6.36 -9.93 8.89
CA PHE A 26 -5.32 -10.89 9.26
C PHE A 26 -5.78 -11.91 10.30
N VAL A 27 -5.08 -13.03 10.36
CA VAL A 27 -5.13 -14.04 11.42
C VAL A 27 -3.71 -14.25 11.94
N ALA A 28 -3.51 -14.24 13.25
CA ALA A 28 -2.17 -14.33 13.84
C ALA A 28 -2.16 -15.06 15.18
N SER A 29 -1.19 -15.97 15.36
CA SER A 29 -0.87 -16.52 16.68
C SER A 29 -0.02 -15.51 17.47
N ILE A 30 -0.50 -15.06 18.64
CA ILE A 30 0.28 -14.16 19.49
C ILE A 30 1.60 -14.82 19.90
N ASP A 31 1.59 -16.13 20.16
CA ASP A 31 2.77 -16.84 20.62
C ASP A 31 3.77 -17.18 19.49
N GLY A 32 3.46 -16.81 18.25
CA GLY A 32 4.28 -17.09 17.06
C GLY A 32 4.27 -18.57 16.65
N ILE A 33 3.29 -19.35 17.11
CA ILE A 33 3.22 -20.79 16.81
C ILE A 33 2.67 -20.95 15.38
N ALA A 34 3.51 -21.50 14.50
CA ALA A 34 3.12 -21.78 13.13
C ALA A 34 2.34 -23.10 13.03
N THR A 35 1.12 -23.05 12.51
CA THR A 35 0.29 -24.24 12.27
C THR A 35 -0.45 -24.13 10.95
N HIS A 36 -0.88 -25.27 10.42
CA HIS A 36 -1.77 -25.30 9.26
C HIS A 36 -3.18 -24.75 9.58
N GLN A 37 -3.60 -24.81 10.84
CA GLN A 37 -4.90 -24.26 11.27
C GLN A 37 -4.97 -22.75 11.08
N ILE A 38 -3.88 -22.01 11.34
CA ILE A 38 -3.82 -20.56 11.10
C ILE A 38 -3.99 -20.23 9.62
N LEU A 39 -3.39 -21.04 8.73
CA LEU A 39 -3.62 -20.94 7.29
C LEU A 39 -5.10 -21.16 6.94
N GLN A 40 -5.70 -22.24 7.46
CA GLN A 40 -7.10 -22.57 7.20
C GLN A 40 -8.06 -21.49 7.68
N TRP A 41 -7.80 -20.86 8.82
CA TRP A 41 -8.58 -19.71 9.29
C TRP A 41 -8.42 -18.50 8.38
N GLY A 42 -7.20 -18.17 7.95
CA GLY A 42 -6.98 -17.09 7.00
C GLY A 42 -7.66 -17.32 5.64
N ILE A 43 -7.63 -18.55 5.12
CA ILE A 43 -8.35 -18.95 3.91
C ILE A 43 -9.87 -18.86 4.13
N GLY A 44 -10.37 -19.34 5.27
CA GLY A 44 -11.78 -19.21 5.65
C GLY A 44 -12.24 -17.75 5.69
N CYS A 45 -11.44 -16.87 6.29
CA CYS A 45 -11.71 -15.42 6.32
C CYS A 45 -11.85 -14.83 4.91
N VAL A 46 -10.88 -15.09 4.03
CA VAL A 46 -10.90 -14.49 2.69
C VAL A 46 -12.08 -15.00 1.85
N CYS A 47 -12.45 -16.27 2.02
CA CYS A 47 -13.64 -16.85 1.40
C CYS A 47 -14.93 -16.17 1.89
N ASN A 48 -15.01 -15.80 3.17
CA ASN A 48 -16.22 -15.20 3.73
C ASN A 48 -16.42 -13.74 3.28
N VAL A 49 -15.34 -13.03 2.94
CA VAL A 49 -15.42 -11.68 2.35
C VAL A 49 -15.62 -11.67 0.82
N THR A 50 -15.84 -12.82 0.17
CA THR A 50 -16.02 -12.91 -1.30
C THR A 50 -17.16 -12.05 -1.81
N HIS A 51 -18.22 -11.86 -1.02
CA HIS A 51 -19.37 -11.02 -1.37
C HIS A 51 -19.03 -9.52 -1.51
N ARG A 52 -17.81 -9.12 -1.10
CA ARG A 52 -17.25 -7.78 -1.31
C ARG A 52 -16.36 -7.69 -2.55
N GLY A 53 -16.16 -8.78 -3.29
CA GLY A 53 -15.42 -8.79 -4.55
C GLY A 53 -16.36 -8.74 -5.76
N ALA A 54 -15.85 -8.27 -6.90
CA ALA A 54 -16.57 -8.39 -8.17
C ALA A 54 -16.21 -9.71 -8.84
N VAL A 55 -17.16 -10.21 -9.63
CA VAL A 55 -16.97 -11.38 -10.47
C VAL A 55 -17.28 -10.95 -11.90
N SER A 56 -16.39 -11.29 -12.82
CA SER A 56 -16.56 -11.03 -14.25
C SER A 56 -17.75 -11.81 -14.82
N ALA A 57 -18.11 -11.51 -16.06
CA ALA A 57 -19.27 -12.09 -16.75
C ALA A 57 -19.20 -13.64 -16.86
N ASP A 58 -18.00 -14.23 -16.75
CA ASP A 58 -17.80 -15.68 -16.76
C ASP A 58 -18.10 -16.37 -15.40
N ALA A 59 -18.55 -15.60 -14.40
CA ALA A 59 -18.86 -16.04 -13.04
C ALA A 59 -17.72 -16.77 -12.30
N LYS A 60 -16.49 -16.73 -12.84
CA LYS A 60 -15.33 -17.45 -12.31
C LYS A 60 -14.12 -16.54 -12.11
N THR A 61 -13.89 -15.61 -13.02
CA THR A 61 -12.82 -14.63 -12.93
C THR A 61 -13.21 -13.58 -11.90
N GLY A 62 -12.46 -13.49 -10.80
CA GLY A 62 -12.57 -12.39 -9.83
C GLY A 62 -11.48 -11.33 -10.07
N ASP A 63 -11.68 -10.13 -9.54
CA ASP A 63 -10.74 -9.00 -9.70
C ASP A 63 -9.41 -9.17 -8.98
N GLY A 64 -9.31 -10.19 -8.13
CA GLY A 64 -8.10 -10.61 -7.46
C GLY A 64 -8.35 -11.07 -6.03
N ALA A 65 -7.69 -12.14 -5.62
CA ALA A 65 -7.65 -12.57 -4.23
C ALA A 65 -6.26 -13.11 -3.89
N GLY A 66 -5.91 -13.07 -2.61
CA GLY A 66 -4.63 -13.59 -2.17
C GLY A 66 -4.44 -13.58 -0.66
N ILE A 67 -3.32 -14.18 -0.27
CA ILE A 67 -2.82 -14.21 1.09
C ILE A 67 -1.31 -13.95 1.11
N LEU A 68 -0.86 -13.33 2.19
CA LEU A 68 0.53 -13.18 2.58
C LEU A 68 0.73 -13.94 3.89
N THR A 69 1.73 -14.80 3.95
CA THR A 69 2.03 -15.65 5.11
C THR A 69 3.52 -15.60 5.46
N ASN A 70 3.88 -16.19 6.61
CA ASN A 70 5.27 -16.57 6.83
C ASN A 70 5.69 -17.66 5.82
N ILE A 71 6.99 -17.75 5.50
CA ILE A 71 7.49 -18.83 4.66
C ILE A 71 7.24 -20.19 5.34
N PRO A 72 6.48 -21.12 4.72
CA PRO A 72 6.25 -22.47 5.25
C PRO A 72 7.50 -23.34 5.11
N HIS A 73 8.40 -23.27 6.10
CA HIS A 73 9.70 -23.95 6.02
C HIS A 73 9.61 -25.47 5.82
N GLN A 74 8.60 -26.14 6.38
CA GLN A 74 8.41 -27.60 6.22
C GLN A 74 8.09 -27.96 4.76
N LEU A 75 7.15 -27.24 4.12
CA LEU A 75 6.84 -27.39 2.70
C LEU A 75 8.10 -27.21 1.83
N PHE A 76 8.88 -26.16 2.08
CA PHE A 76 10.08 -25.90 1.28
C PHE A 76 11.25 -26.85 1.57
N ALA A 77 11.34 -27.43 2.77
CA ALA A 77 12.32 -28.48 3.06
C ALA A 77 12.12 -29.72 2.18
N LYS A 78 10.85 -30.09 1.90
CA LYS A 78 10.53 -31.14 0.92
C LYS A 78 11.01 -30.76 -0.48
N ALA A 79 10.74 -29.53 -0.91
CA ALA A 79 11.16 -29.04 -2.22
C ALA A 79 12.70 -29.00 -2.37
N LEU A 80 13.44 -28.60 -1.34
CA LEU A 80 14.91 -28.63 -1.33
C LEU A 80 15.44 -30.06 -1.50
N THR A 81 14.83 -31.02 -0.79
CA THR A 81 15.16 -32.45 -0.92
C THR A 81 14.93 -32.95 -2.35
N GLN A 82 13.81 -32.58 -2.97
CA GLN A 82 13.49 -32.95 -4.36
C GLN A 82 14.49 -32.37 -5.38
N LEU A 83 15.07 -31.20 -5.09
CA LEU A 83 16.13 -30.58 -5.89
C LEU A 83 17.52 -31.18 -5.62
N GLY A 84 17.65 -32.13 -4.70
CA GLY A 84 18.94 -32.68 -4.27
C GLY A 84 19.81 -31.68 -3.51
N ALA A 85 19.22 -30.61 -2.97
CA ALA A 85 19.92 -29.58 -2.22
C ALA A 85 20.08 -29.97 -0.74
N SER A 86 21.11 -29.41 -0.09
CA SER A 86 21.29 -29.56 1.36
C SER A 86 20.19 -28.80 2.12
N PRO A 87 19.79 -29.28 3.32
CA PRO A 87 18.85 -28.57 4.17
C PRO A 87 19.33 -27.14 4.47
N VAL A 88 18.40 -26.19 4.43
CA VAL A 88 18.65 -24.79 4.79
C VAL A 88 17.87 -24.48 6.06
N ALA A 89 18.52 -23.84 7.03
CA ALA A 89 17.90 -23.51 8.30
C ALA A 89 16.75 -22.48 8.12
N PRO A 90 15.71 -22.51 8.97
CA PRO A 90 14.74 -21.43 9.07
C PRO A 90 15.45 -20.08 9.27
N GLY A 91 15.00 -19.04 8.55
CA GLY A 91 15.66 -17.73 8.52
C GLY A 91 16.85 -17.58 7.54
N ASP A 92 17.38 -18.70 7.03
CA ASP A 92 18.42 -18.69 5.98
C ASP A 92 17.85 -18.99 4.60
N LEU A 93 16.66 -19.58 4.54
CA LEU A 93 15.94 -19.79 3.29
C LEU A 93 15.17 -18.52 2.92
N ALA A 94 15.39 -18.04 1.69
CA ALA A 94 14.53 -17.05 1.04
C ALA A 94 13.80 -17.66 -0.15
N VAL A 95 12.60 -17.13 -0.40
CA VAL A 95 11.75 -17.53 -1.52
C VAL A 95 11.34 -16.29 -2.30
N GLY A 96 11.66 -16.29 -3.59
CA GLY A 96 11.14 -15.33 -4.55
C GLY A 96 9.94 -15.93 -5.27
N MET A 97 8.73 -15.48 -4.99
CA MET A 97 7.57 -15.77 -5.84
C MET A 97 7.69 -14.92 -7.10
N VAL A 98 7.70 -15.55 -8.28
CA VAL A 98 7.92 -14.86 -9.55
C VAL A 98 6.85 -15.24 -10.56
N PHE A 99 6.20 -14.23 -11.12
CA PHE A 99 5.31 -14.33 -12.27
C PHE A 99 6.13 -14.01 -13.51
N PHE A 100 6.34 -15.01 -14.36
CA PHE A 100 6.96 -14.84 -15.66
C PHE A 100 5.90 -14.63 -16.74
N PRO A 101 6.24 -13.93 -17.85
CA PRO A 101 5.34 -13.76 -18.98
C PRO A 101 4.78 -15.09 -19.49
N HIS A 102 3.48 -15.11 -19.81
CA HIS A 102 2.80 -16.24 -20.42
C HIS A 102 3.40 -16.57 -21.79
N ASP A 103 3.62 -17.87 -22.05
CA ASP A 103 4.05 -18.46 -23.33
C ASP A 103 4.87 -17.55 -24.28
N SER A 104 5.98 -17.02 -23.77
CA SER A 104 6.79 -16.04 -24.49
C SER A 104 8.25 -16.49 -24.65
N PRO A 105 8.89 -16.25 -25.81
CA PRO A 105 10.34 -16.40 -25.96
C PRO A 105 11.13 -15.50 -24.99
N ALA A 106 10.47 -14.53 -24.36
CA ALA A 106 11.01 -13.69 -23.29
C ALA A 106 11.30 -14.46 -21.99
N ARG A 107 10.63 -15.59 -21.73
CA ARG A 107 10.68 -16.26 -20.41
C ARG A 107 12.08 -16.75 -20.00
N PRO A 108 12.84 -17.49 -20.83
CA PRO A 108 14.21 -17.89 -20.47
C PRO A 108 15.12 -16.69 -20.21
N ARG A 109 14.93 -15.60 -20.97
CA ARG A 109 15.67 -14.35 -20.79
C ARG A 109 15.30 -13.68 -19.47
N ALA A 110 14.01 -13.57 -19.15
CA ALA A 110 13.54 -13.02 -17.89
C ALA A 110 14.09 -13.80 -16.68
N GLN A 111 14.11 -15.13 -16.76
CA GLN A 111 14.70 -15.99 -15.72
C GLN A 111 16.22 -15.79 -15.61
N ALA A 112 16.93 -15.73 -16.74
CA ALA A 112 18.38 -15.48 -16.75
C ALA A 112 18.75 -14.14 -16.11
N LEU A 113 17.89 -13.12 -16.22
CA LEU A 113 18.08 -11.83 -15.55
C LEU A 113 17.93 -11.93 -14.04
N VAL A 114 16.96 -12.72 -13.55
CA VAL A 114 16.85 -13.02 -12.12
C VAL A 114 18.16 -13.63 -11.61
N GLU A 115 18.64 -14.66 -12.30
CA GLU A 115 19.87 -15.37 -11.94
C GLU A 115 21.10 -14.46 -11.98
N ARG A 116 21.18 -13.57 -12.98
CA ARG A 116 22.25 -12.56 -13.13
C ARG A 116 22.28 -11.61 -11.94
N GLU A 117 21.13 -11.03 -11.57
CA GLU A 117 21.06 -10.04 -10.49
C GLU A 117 21.31 -10.66 -9.11
N LEU A 118 20.90 -11.92 -8.90
CA LEU A 118 21.23 -12.67 -7.69
C LEU A 118 22.73 -12.96 -7.59
N ARG A 119 23.35 -13.44 -8.68
CA ARG A 119 24.80 -13.69 -8.73
C ARG A 119 25.60 -12.42 -8.50
N ALA A 120 25.19 -11.29 -9.08
CA ALA A 120 25.84 -10.00 -8.89
C ALA A 120 25.90 -9.56 -7.41
N ARG A 121 24.93 -10.01 -6.61
CA ARG A 121 24.85 -9.72 -5.16
C ARG A 121 25.32 -10.87 -4.27
N ARG A 122 25.90 -11.91 -4.87
CA ARG A 122 26.36 -13.12 -4.15
C ARG A 122 25.23 -13.79 -3.35
N ILE A 123 23.98 -13.63 -3.80
CA ILE A 123 22.85 -14.38 -3.26
C ILE A 123 22.84 -15.73 -3.97
N THR A 124 22.93 -16.81 -3.19
CA THR A 124 22.98 -18.16 -3.73
C THR A 124 21.58 -18.59 -4.14
N LEU A 125 21.36 -18.77 -5.44
CA LEU A 125 20.19 -19.47 -5.95
C LEU A 125 20.43 -20.97 -5.82
N ILE A 126 19.60 -21.64 -5.02
CA ILE A 126 19.63 -23.10 -4.83
C ILE A 126 18.98 -23.78 -6.03
N GLY A 127 17.84 -23.26 -6.48
CA GLY A 127 17.13 -23.79 -7.63
C GLY A 127 15.77 -23.12 -7.84
N TRP A 128 15.14 -23.48 -8.95
CA TRP A 128 13.78 -23.07 -9.29
C TRP A 128 12.79 -24.17 -8.93
N ARG A 129 11.67 -23.79 -8.33
CA ARG A 129 10.52 -24.66 -8.08
C ARG A 129 9.34 -24.16 -8.90
N ASP A 130 8.76 -25.03 -9.72
CA ASP A 130 7.47 -24.74 -10.34
C ASP A 130 6.37 -24.82 -9.28
N VAL A 131 5.53 -23.78 -9.20
CA VAL A 131 4.46 -23.76 -8.20
C VAL A 131 3.35 -24.70 -8.65
N PRO A 132 2.91 -25.66 -7.83
CA PRO A 132 1.87 -26.60 -8.21
C PRO A 132 0.53 -25.87 -8.26
N VAL A 133 0.05 -25.63 -9.47
CA VAL A 133 -1.20 -24.91 -9.75
C VAL A 133 -2.23 -25.80 -10.46
N GLU A 134 -3.51 -25.49 -10.30
CA GLU A 134 -4.64 -26.10 -11.00
C GLU A 134 -5.35 -25.07 -11.89
N PRO A 135 -4.93 -24.87 -13.15
CA PRO A 135 -5.53 -23.85 -14.01
C PRO A 135 -7.02 -24.09 -14.30
N SER A 136 -7.51 -25.32 -14.24
CA SER A 136 -8.90 -25.67 -14.61
C SER A 136 -9.99 -24.98 -13.77
N VAL A 137 -9.63 -24.45 -12.59
CA VAL A 137 -10.56 -23.72 -11.70
C VAL A 137 -10.76 -22.27 -12.11
N LEU A 138 -9.85 -21.71 -12.91
CA LEU A 138 -9.87 -20.31 -13.32
C LEU A 138 -10.93 -20.05 -14.40
N GLY A 139 -11.40 -18.79 -14.45
CA GLY A 139 -12.20 -18.30 -15.56
C GLY A 139 -11.37 -18.06 -16.82
N GLU A 140 -12.03 -17.88 -17.95
CA GLU A 140 -11.36 -17.78 -19.26
C GLU A 140 -10.44 -16.56 -19.35
N GLN A 141 -10.87 -15.42 -18.82
CA GLN A 141 -10.08 -14.18 -18.82
C GLN A 141 -8.81 -14.30 -17.96
N ALA A 142 -8.93 -14.92 -16.77
CA ALA A 142 -7.79 -15.20 -15.92
C ALA A 142 -6.79 -16.18 -16.58
N LEU A 143 -7.29 -17.19 -17.29
CA LEU A 143 -6.48 -18.18 -18.01
C LEU A 143 -5.67 -17.57 -19.15
N GLN A 144 -6.28 -16.67 -19.94
CA GLN A 144 -5.62 -16.00 -21.07
C GLN A 144 -4.41 -15.18 -20.64
N THR A 145 -4.40 -14.69 -19.40
CA THR A 145 -3.35 -13.84 -18.84
C THR A 145 -2.51 -14.55 -17.77
N LEU A 146 -2.74 -15.84 -17.53
CA LEU A 146 -2.09 -16.63 -16.47
C LEU A 146 -0.56 -16.61 -16.64
N PRO A 147 0.20 -15.98 -15.73
CA PRO A 147 1.65 -16.01 -15.79
C PRO A 147 2.18 -17.42 -15.51
N VAL A 148 3.42 -17.66 -15.91
CA VAL A 148 4.16 -18.84 -15.47
C VAL A 148 4.68 -18.56 -14.07
N ILE A 149 4.15 -19.27 -13.07
CA ILE A 149 4.44 -19.01 -11.66
C ILE A 149 5.55 -19.95 -11.18
N ARG A 150 6.71 -19.39 -10.83
CA ARG A 150 7.84 -20.13 -10.28
C ARG A 150 8.35 -19.50 -9.00
N GLN A 151 9.01 -20.30 -8.19
CA GLN A 151 9.66 -19.88 -6.96
C GLN A 151 11.18 -20.03 -7.08
N ALA A 152 11.91 -18.93 -6.86
CA ALA A 152 13.35 -18.96 -6.70
C ALA A 152 13.69 -19.31 -5.24
N LEU A 153 14.29 -20.48 -5.00
CA LEU A 153 14.75 -20.87 -3.67
C LEU A 153 16.19 -20.40 -3.48
N MET A 154 16.42 -19.57 -2.47
CA MET A 154 17.71 -18.91 -2.24
C MET A 154 18.18 -19.17 -0.82
N SER A 155 19.51 -19.17 -0.62
CA SER A 155 20.09 -19.20 0.72
C SER A 155 20.78 -17.90 1.07
N ARG A 156 20.68 -17.54 2.36
CA ARG A 156 21.37 -16.41 2.97
C ARG A 156 22.88 -16.65 2.91
N PRO A 157 23.67 -15.70 2.37
CA PRO A 157 25.11 -15.76 2.50
C PRO A 157 25.52 -15.66 3.97
N ALA A 158 26.45 -16.51 4.42
CA ALA A 158 26.93 -16.51 5.79
C ALA A 158 27.54 -15.16 6.24
N SER A 159 27.95 -14.32 5.28
CA SER A 159 28.59 -13.02 5.52
C SER A 159 27.64 -11.90 5.96
N ILE A 160 26.31 -12.08 5.85
CA ILE A 160 25.33 -11.03 6.18
C ILE A 160 24.29 -11.57 7.16
N ASN A 161 23.80 -10.74 8.08
CA ASN A 161 22.73 -11.13 9.01
C ASN A 161 21.34 -11.17 8.30
N ALA A 162 20.31 -11.63 9.00
CA ALA A 162 18.97 -11.76 8.43
C ALA A 162 18.35 -10.42 7.98
N SER A 163 18.59 -9.31 8.70
CA SER A 163 18.06 -7.99 8.31
C SER A 163 18.75 -7.46 7.05
N ASP A 164 20.06 -7.65 6.94
CA ASP A 164 20.82 -7.30 5.75
C ASP A 164 20.49 -8.22 4.57
N PHE A 165 20.09 -9.46 4.83
CA PHE A 165 19.58 -10.35 3.81
C PHE A 165 18.25 -9.87 3.22
N GLU A 166 17.28 -9.47 4.05
CA GLU A 166 16.04 -8.83 3.57
C GLU A 166 16.34 -7.59 2.72
N ARG A 167 17.29 -6.75 3.13
CA ARG A 167 17.71 -5.57 2.33
C ARG A 167 18.33 -5.97 1.00
N ALA A 168 19.18 -7.00 0.99
CA ALA A 168 19.82 -7.50 -0.22
C ALA A 168 18.78 -8.09 -1.19
N LEU A 169 17.76 -8.79 -0.67
CA LEU A 169 16.64 -9.34 -1.42
C LEU A 169 15.77 -8.22 -2.01
N PHE A 170 15.43 -7.19 -1.23
CA PHE A 170 14.71 -6.01 -1.73
C PHE A 170 15.46 -5.35 -2.89
N LEU A 171 16.74 -5.06 -2.70
CA LEU A 171 17.56 -4.44 -3.74
C LEU A 171 17.71 -5.34 -4.98
N ALA A 172 17.86 -6.66 -4.79
CA ALA A 172 17.90 -7.62 -5.90
C ALA A 172 16.58 -7.59 -6.69
N ARG A 173 15.43 -7.63 -6.02
CA ARG A 173 14.11 -7.54 -6.66
C ARG A 173 13.98 -6.26 -7.48
N ARG A 174 14.30 -5.10 -6.91
CA ARG A 174 14.23 -3.80 -7.61
C ARG A 174 15.07 -3.78 -8.88
N ARG A 175 16.24 -4.42 -8.84
CA ARG A 175 17.14 -4.54 -9.99
C ARG A 175 16.65 -5.51 -11.04
N ILE A 176 16.03 -6.61 -10.63
CA ILE A 176 15.40 -7.55 -11.56
C ILE A 176 14.26 -6.86 -12.30
N GLU A 177 13.36 -6.18 -11.58
CA GLU A 177 12.24 -5.45 -12.17
C GLU A 177 12.72 -4.39 -13.17
N ARG A 178 13.74 -3.61 -12.80
CA ARG A 178 14.36 -2.62 -13.68
C ARG A 178 15.04 -3.25 -14.90
N ALA A 179 15.72 -4.39 -14.73
CA ALA A 179 16.34 -5.10 -15.83
C ALA A 179 15.30 -5.63 -16.82
N TRP A 180 14.16 -6.13 -16.34
CA TRP A 180 13.06 -6.52 -17.21
C TRP A 180 12.50 -5.34 -17.99
N GLU A 181 12.26 -4.21 -17.33
CA GLU A 181 11.78 -2.98 -18.00
C GLU A 181 12.76 -2.50 -19.08
N GLN A 182 14.05 -2.42 -18.76
CA GLN A 182 15.10 -1.98 -19.70
C GLN A 182 15.25 -2.90 -20.92
N GLU A 183 14.98 -4.19 -20.75
CA GLU A 183 15.04 -5.18 -21.82
C GLU A 183 13.70 -5.37 -22.55
N GLY A 184 12.67 -4.58 -22.21
CA GLY A 184 11.34 -4.65 -22.82
C GLY A 184 10.58 -5.94 -22.49
N LEU A 185 10.91 -6.58 -21.37
CA LEU A 185 10.31 -7.83 -20.92
C LEU A 185 9.06 -7.52 -20.07
N HIS A 186 7.98 -7.19 -20.77
CA HIS A 186 6.69 -6.91 -20.16
C HIS A 186 6.01 -8.21 -19.67
N GLY A 187 5.11 -8.09 -18.68
CA GLY A 187 4.37 -9.22 -18.11
C GLY A 187 5.08 -9.98 -16.99
N GLY A 188 6.30 -9.59 -16.62
CA GLY A 188 7.00 -10.10 -15.44
C GLY A 188 6.64 -9.34 -14.17
N TYR A 189 6.43 -10.04 -13.05
CA TYR A 189 6.19 -9.41 -11.74
C TYR A 189 6.70 -10.29 -10.60
N ILE A 190 7.11 -9.67 -9.49
CA ILE A 190 7.59 -10.37 -8.29
C ILE A 190 6.66 -10.03 -7.11
N PRO A 191 5.67 -10.89 -6.79
CA PRO A 191 4.78 -10.70 -5.64
C PRO A 191 5.51 -10.61 -4.30
N SER A 192 6.52 -11.44 -4.08
CA SER A 192 7.29 -11.46 -2.84
C SER A 192 8.71 -11.95 -3.11
N PHE A 193 9.68 -11.40 -2.37
CA PHE A 193 11.09 -11.76 -2.48
C PHE A 193 11.76 -11.58 -1.13
N SER A 194 11.56 -12.55 -0.23
CA SER A 194 11.86 -12.41 1.20
C SER A 194 12.31 -13.75 1.79
N SER A 195 12.98 -13.68 2.94
CA SER A 195 13.28 -14.79 3.87
C SER A 195 12.28 -14.93 5.01
N ARG A 196 11.27 -14.06 5.06
CA ARG A 196 10.26 -14.01 6.12
C ARG A 196 8.86 -14.28 5.61
N THR A 197 8.49 -13.66 4.48
CA THR A 197 7.11 -13.69 3.98
C THR A 197 7.03 -14.21 2.55
N ILE A 198 5.86 -14.75 2.20
CA ILE A 198 5.53 -15.18 0.84
C ILE A 198 4.09 -14.80 0.51
N VAL A 199 3.85 -14.40 -0.74
CA VAL A 199 2.54 -13.99 -1.23
C VAL A 199 2.03 -14.99 -2.26
N TYR A 200 0.83 -15.52 -2.04
CA TYR A 200 0.05 -16.32 -2.98
C TYR A 200 -1.18 -15.51 -3.39
N LYS A 201 -1.24 -15.07 -4.64
CA LYS A 201 -2.31 -14.20 -5.14
C LYS A 201 -2.58 -14.43 -6.62
N GLY A 202 -3.79 -14.13 -7.09
CA GLY A 202 -4.10 -14.26 -8.51
C GLY A 202 -5.45 -13.67 -8.88
N LEU A 203 -5.77 -13.72 -10.18
CA LEU A 203 -7.07 -13.33 -10.74
C LEU A 203 -8.10 -14.43 -10.56
N LEU A 204 -8.59 -14.55 -9.34
CA LEU A 204 -9.55 -15.56 -8.94
C LEU A 204 -10.42 -15.01 -7.82
N VAL A 205 -11.57 -15.64 -7.61
CA VAL A 205 -12.38 -15.38 -6.41
C VAL A 205 -11.79 -16.15 -5.23
N ALA A 206 -11.85 -15.60 -4.02
CA ALA A 206 -11.23 -16.18 -2.83
C ALA A 206 -11.43 -17.71 -2.62
N PRO A 207 -12.62 -18.31 -2.86
CA PRO A 207 -12.81 -19.76 -2.71
C PRO A 207 -11.98 -20.62 -3.66
N GLN A 208 -11.54 -20.07 -4.78
CA GLN A 208 -10.67 -20.75 -5.74
C GLN A 208 -9.20 -20.71 -5.31
N LEU A 209 -8.80 -19.88 -4.34
CA LEU A 209 -7.39 -19.67 -3.99
C LEU A 209 -6.71 -20.98 -3.58
N GLN A 210 -7.35 -21.73 -2.67
CA GLN A 210 -6.87 -23.03 -2.19
C GLN A 210 -6.96 -24.12 -3.27
N GLN A 211 -7.91 -24.00 -4.20
CA GLN A 211 -8.08 -24.97 -5.28
C GLN A 211 -7.01 -24.77 -6.35
N PHE A 212 -6.71 -23.51 -6.68
CA PHE A 212 -5.72 -23.11 -7.67
C PHE A 212 -4.30 -23.38 -7.16
N TYR A 213 -3.93 -22.90 -5.97
CA TYR A 213 -2.60 -23.15 -5.41
C TYR A 213 -2.59 -24.39 -4.51
N ARG A 214 -2.07 -25.51 -5.02
CA ARG A 214 -2.06 -26.79 -4.30
C ARG A 214 -1.24 -26.75 -3.01
N ASP A 215 -0.23 -25.90 -2.94
CA ASP A 215 0.55 -25.65 -1.72
C ASP A 215 -0.36 -25.28 -0.53
N LEU A 216 -1.43 -24.52 -0.76
CA LEU A 216 -2.33 -24.07 0.31
C LEU A 216 -3.19 -25.19 0.89
N SER A 217 -3.22 -26.35 0.23
CA SER A 217 -3.86 -27.57 0.72
C SER A 217 -2.87 -28.55 1.35
N ASP A 218 -1.57 -28.28 1.30
CA ASP A 218 -0.55 -29.16 1.88
C ASP A 218 -0.55 -29.01 3.43
N PRO A 219 -0.68 -30.09 4.19
CA PRO A 219 -0.69 -30.03 5.65
C PRO A 219 0.63 -29.53 6.26
N ASP A 220 1.74 -29.58 5.51
CA ASP A 220 3.03 -29.03 5.94
C ASP A 220 3.15 -27.52 5.67
N TYR A 221 2.12 -26.90 5.09
CA TYR A 221 2.01 -25.45 5.05
C TYR A 221 1.59 -24.93 6.42
N ALA A 222 2.57 -24.70 7.28
CA ALA A 222 2.40 -24.08 8.59
C ALA A 222 2.85 -22.60 8.57
N THR A 223 2.01 -21.72 9.12
CA THR A 223 2.31 -20.29 9.29
C THR A 223 1.77 -19.77 10.60
N SER A 224 2.37 -18.71 11.16
CA SER A 224 1.88 -18.04 12.37
C SER A 224 1.07 -16.79 12.07
N ILE A 225 1.22 -16.25 10.85
CA ILE A 225 0.57 -15.04 10.35
C ILE A 225 -0.07 -15.33 8.99
N VAL A 226 -1.27 -14.82 8.77
CA VAL A 226 -1.91 -14.72 7.45
C VAL A 226 -2.52 -13.34 7.33
N VAL A 227 -2.05 -12.53 6.37
CA VAL A 227 -2.78 -11.34 5.90
C VAL A 227 -3.54 -11.76 4.65
N PHE A 228 -4.82 -11.41 4.55
CA PHE A 228 -5.66 -11.80 3.42
C PHE A 228 -6.35 -10.62 2.78
N HIS A 229 -6.67 -10.76 1.50
CA HIS A 229 -7.37 -9.73 0.74
C HIS A 229 -8.19 -10.32 -0.41
N GLN A 230 -9.39 -9.75 -0.60
CA GLN A 230 -10.23 -9.92 -1.77
C GLN A 230 -10.49 -8.56 -2.39
N ARG A 231 -10.13 -8.41 -3.66
CA ARG A 231 -10.27 -7.17 -4.43
C ARG A 231 -11.64 -7.06 -5.08
N TYR A 232 -12.09 -5.81 -5.21
CA TYR A 232 -13.13 -5.36 -6.14
C TYR A 232 -12.54 -4.18 -6.90
N SER A 233 -12.66 -4.17 -8.21
CA SER A 233 -12.18 -3.09 -9.07
C SER A 233 -13.31 -2.53 -9.91
N THR A 234 -13.24 -1.24 -10.23
CA THR A 234 -14.13 -0.62 -11.22
C THR A 234 -13.76 -0.95 -12.67
N ASN A 235 -12.69 -1.73 -12.89
CA ASN A 235 -12.17 -2.11 -14.19
C ASN A 235 -12.66 -3.51 -14.66
N THR A 236 -12.89 -3.67 -15.96
CA THR A 236 -13.17 -4.95 -16.64
C THR A 236 -11.92 -5.70 -17.14
N PHE A 237 -10.72 -5.13 -17.05
CA PHE A 237 -9.44 -5.68 -17.54
C PHE A 237 -8.64 -6.26 -16.36
N PRO A 238 -8.70 -7.57 -16.15
CA PRO A 238 -8.13 -8.17 -14.96
C PRO A 238 -6.60 -8.28 -15.10
N ASN A 239 -5.87 -7.95 -14.03
CA ASN A 239 -4.40 -7.98 -14.00
C ASN A 239 -3.84 -8.70 -12.76
N TRP A 240 -3.08 -9.78 -12.99
CA TRP A 240 -2.51 -10.64 -11.95
C TRP A 240 -1.66 -9.91 -10.92
N PHE A 241 -0.89 -8.89 -11.31
CA PHE A 241 0.00 -8.23 -10.36
C PHE A 241 -0.73 -7.25 -9.43
N LEU A 242 -1.91 -6.77 -9.83
CA LEU A 242 -2.75 -5.84 -9.06
C LEU A 242 -3.60 -6.53 -7.99
N ALA A 243 -3.76 -7.86 -8.06
CA ALA A 243 -4.32 -8.62 -6.95
C ALA A 243 -3.52 -8.34 -5.67
N GLN A 244 -4.17 -8.41 -4.52
CA GLN A 244 -3.56 -8.15 -3.21
C GLN A 244 -3.56 -9.44 -2.36
N PRO A 245 -2.77 -9.53 -1.27
CA PRO A 245 -1.87 -8.51 -0.71
C PRO A 245 -0.68 -8.11 -1.61
N PHE A 246 -0.10 -6.95 -1.31
CA PHE A 246 1.24 -6.56 -1.78
C PHE A 246 2.32 -7.13 -0.85
N ARG A 247 3.51 -6.54 -0.78
CA ARG A 247 4.68 -7.14 -0.13
C ARG A 247 4.62 -7.01 1.39
N PHE A 248 3.98 -5.96 1.88
CA PHE A 248 3.78 -5.69 3.29
C PHE A 248 2.31 -5.56 3.67
N LEU A 249 1.45 -5.07 2.76
CA LEU A 249 0.07 -4.71 3.12
C LEU A 249 -1.02 -5.26 2.19
N GLY A 250 -2.21 -5.45 2.77
CA GLY A 250 -3.50 -5.48 2.10
C GLY A 250 -4.29 -4.22 2.45
N HIS A 251 -4.92 -3.62 1.46
CA HIS A 251 -5.64 -2.35 1.58
C HIS A 251 -7.09 -2.50 1.13
N ASN A 252 -8.01 -2.24 2.06
CA ASN A 252 -9.41 -1.99 1.75
C ASN A 252 -9.67 -0.49 1.75
N GLY A 253 -9.90 0.07 0.56
CA GLY A 253 -10.25 1.47 0.39
C GLY A 253 -9.47 2.13 -0.74
N GLU A 254 -9.30 3.44 -0.65
CA GLU A 254 -8.74 4.28 -1.69
C GLU A 254 -7.91 5.41 -1.09
N ILE A 255 -6.75 5.70 -1.69
CA ILE A 255 -5.94 6.87 -1.35
C ILE A 255 -6.29 8.04 -2.28
N ASN A 256 -7.12 8.96 -1.80
CA ASN A 256 -7.60 10.10 -2.59
C ASN A 256 -6.52 11.18 -2.78
N THR A 257 -5.46 11.18 -1.96
CA THR A 257 -4.32 12.11 -2.08
C THR A 257 -3.20 11.61 -3.01
N LEU A 258 -3.43 10.51 -3.73
CA LEU A 258 -2.41 9.73 -4.44
C LEU A 258 -1.51 10.57 -5.36
N GLN A 259 -2.08 11.46 -6.18
CA GLN A 259 -1.28 12.25 -7.11
C GLN A 259 -0.30 13.17 -6.38
N GLY A 260 -0.75 13.79 -5.28
CA GLY A 260 0.10 14.59 -4.40
C GLY A 260 1.19 13.72 -3.78
N ASN A 261 0.85 12.56 -3.21
CA ASN A 261 1.82 11.67 -2.59
C ASN A 261 2.88 11.16 -3.59
N ARG A 262 2.48 10.80 -4.81
CA ARG A 262 3.39 10.38 -5.88
C ARG A 262 4.36 11.48 -6.27
N ASN A 263 3.85 12.70 -6.48
CA ASN A 263 4.66 13.85 -6.85
C ASN A 263 5.66 14.21 -5.75
N TRP A 264 5.20 14.22 -4.50
CA TRP A 264 6.05 14.50 -3.35
C TRP A 264 7.13 13.44 -3.13
N MET A 265 6.80 12.15 -3.28
CA MET A 265 7.82 11.10 -3.24
C MET A 265 8.84 11.26 -4.35
N ARG A 266 8.40 11.55 -5.58
CA ARG A 266 9.31 11.82 -6.71
C ARG A 266 10.21 13.02 -6.46
N ALA A 267 9.70 14.10 -5.87
CA ALA A 267 10.50 15.26 -5.48
C ALA A 267 11.57 14.88 -4.44
N ARG A 268 11.21 14.05 -3.45
CA ARG A 268 12.12 13.58 -2.41
C ARG A 268 13.22 12.64 -2.92
N GLU A 269 13.03 11.92 -4.03
CA GLU A 269 14.02 10.94 -4.53
C GLU A 269 15.44 11.52 -4.65
N ALA A 270 15.57 12.78 -5.03
CA ALA A 270 16.85 13.47 -5.17
C ALA A 270 17.51 13.82 -3.83
N GLU A 271 16.74 13.94 -2.76
CA GLU A 271 17.18 14.34 -1.42
C GLU A 271 17.27 13.16 -0.45
N LEU A 272 16.84 11.96 -0.85
CA LEU A 272 16.91 10.79 0.01
C LEU A 272 18.36 10.49 0.39
N VAL A 273 18.59 10.34 1.69
CA VAL A 273 19.85 9.88 2.26
C VAL A 273 19.55 8.75 3.24
N SER A 274 20.29 7.66 3.13
CA SER A 274 20.15 6.53 4.05
C SER A 274 21.49 5.92 4.37
N LYS A 275 21.77 5.77 5.67
CA LYS A 275 22.96 5.04 6.15
C LYS A 275 22.91 3.56 5.76
N ALA A 276 21.71 2.97 5.70
CA ALA A 276 21.53 1.56 5.35
C ALA A 276 21.85 1.30 3.87
N TRP A 277 21.55 2.24 2.98
CA TRP A 277 21.75 2.09 1.53
C TRP A 277 23.07 2.65 1.04
N GLY A 278 23.58 3.71 1.67
CA GLY A 278 24.78 4.42 1.24
C GLY A 278 24.72 4.74 -0.25
N LYS A 279 25.74 4.29 -1.00
CA LYS A 279 25.81 4.50 -2.45
C LYS A 279 24.76 3.73 -3.24
N ASN A 280 24.17 2.66 -2.71
CA ASN A 280 23.23 1.80 -3.45
C ASN A 280 21.81 2.38 -3.53
N LEU A 281 21.53 3.50 -2.84
CA LEU A 281 20.20 4.11 -2.82
C LEU A 281 19.67 4.44 -4.24
N HIS A 282 20.54 4.92 -5.13
CA HIS A 282 20.18 5.25 -6.51
C HIS A 282 19.67 4.04 -7.32
N GLU A 283 20.00 2.82 -6.90
CA GLU A 283 19.53 1.59 -7.54
C GLU A 283 18.06 1.27 -7.18
N LEU A 284 17.53 1.88 -6.12
CA LEU A 284 16.13 1.73 -5.70
C LEU A 284 15.18 2.68 -6.45
N LEU A 285 15.72 3.68 -7.16
CA LEU A 285 14.94 4.68 -7.88
C LEU A 285 14.43 4.17 -9.25
N PRO A 286 13.23 4.59 -9.70
CA PRO A 286 12.25 5.42 -8.97
C PRO A 286 11.54 4.61 -7.88
N ILE A 287 11.25 5.18 -6.71
CA ILE A 287 10.70 4.44 -5.56
C ILE A 287 9.32 3.86 -5.88
N ILE A 288 8.41 4.67 -6.40
CA ILE A 288 7.07 4.24 -6.80
C ILE A 288 7.15 3.66 -8.20
N GLN A 289 6.75 2.40 -8.33
CA GLN A 289 6.69 1.73 -9.63
C GLN A 289 5.58 2.34 -10.50
N ALA A 290 5.88 2.58 -11.77
CA ALA A 290 4.91 3.10 -12.72
C ALA A 290 3.79 2.07 -13.00
N GLY A 291 2.57 2.58 -13.25
CA GLY A 291 1.41 1.74 -13.60
C GLY A 291 0.85 0.88 -12.46
N GLY A 292 1.32 1.06 -11.22
CA GLY A 292 0.75 0.42 -10.04
C GLY A 292 -0.51 1.13 -9.53
N SER A 293 -1.30 0.43 -8.71
CA SER A 293 -2.43 1.02 -7.99
C SER A 293 -1.98 1.99 -6.89
N ASP A 294 -2.94 2.67 -6.29
CA ASP A 294 -2.75 3.51 -5.10
C ASP A 294 -2.12 2.74 -3.94
N SER A 295 -2.64 1.55 -3.68
CA SER A 295 -2.28 0.60 -2.64
C SER A 295 -0.86 0.08 -2.85
N MET A 296 -0.49 -0.20 -4.10
CA MET A 296 0.87 -0.59 -4.48
C MET A 296 1.86 0.56 -4.25
N SER A 297 1.43 1.80 -4.50
CA SER A 297 2.27 2.98 -4.29
C SER A 297 2.56 3.18 -2.79
N LEU A 298 1.55 2.98 -1.93
CA LEU A 298 1.71 2.99 -0.48
C LEU A 298 2.65 1.86 -0.01
N ASP A 299 2.47 0.64 -0.52
CA ASP A 299 3.31 -0.52 -0.19
C ASP A 299 4.78 -0.29 -0.57
N ASN A 300 5.07 0.35 -1.72
CA ASN A 300 6.43 0.66 -2.15
C ASN A 300 7.13 1.64 -1.18
N VAL A 301 6.40 2.65 -0.70
CA VAL A 301 6.95 3.61 0.26
C VAL A 301 7.13 2.98 1.63
N LEU A 302 6.18 2.16 2.08
CA LEU A 302 6.29 1.40 3.33
C LEU A 302 7.52 0.48 3.31
N GLU A 303 7.68 -0.30 2.24
CA GLU A 303 8.81 -1.19 2.03
C GLU A 303 10.15 -0.42 2.03
N LEU A 304 10.21 0.74 1.36
CA LEU A 304 11.40 1.59 1.40
C LEU A 304 11.73 2.02 2.84
N LEU A 305 10.75 2.50 3.61
CA LEU A 305 10.97 2.97 4.97
C LEU A 305 11.46 1.84 5.89
N VAL A 306 10.81 0.68 5.83
CA VAL A 306 11.17 -0.50 6.64
C VAL A 306 12.54 -1.04 6.25
N ALA A 307 12.80 -1.24 4.95
CA ALA A 307 14.08 -1.72 4.48
C ALA A 307 15.22 -0.72 4.77
N SER A 308 14.92 0.58 4.84
CA SER A 308 15.85 1.62 5.28
C SER A 308 16.13 1.62 6.80
N GLY A 309 15.46 0.77 7.57
CA GLY A 309 15.70 0.56 9.00
C GLY A 309 14.69 1.20 9.94
N ARG A 310 13.56 1.73 9.44
CA ARG A 310 12.45 2.12 10.33
C ARG A 310 11.67 0.89 10.77
N ASP A 311 11.11 0.97 11.98
CA ASP A 311 10.15 -0.03 12.46
C ASP A 311 8.85 0.05 11.63
N LEU A 312 8.17 -1.09 11.45
CA LEU A 312 6.93 -1.20 10.69
C LEU A 312 5.82 -0.31 11.27
N LEU A 313 5.59 -0.36 12.59
CA LEU A 313 4.53 0.42 13.25
C LEU A 313 4.87 1.91 13.23
N HIS A 314 6.14 2.27 13.39
CA HIS A 314 6.60 3.65 13.20
C HIS A 314 6.30 4.13 11.78
N ALA A 315 6.69 3.36 10.75
CA ALA A 315 6.44 3.72 9.36
C ALA A 315 4.94 3.87 9.06
N MET A 316 4.09 3.00 9.58
CA MET A 316 2.63 3.12 9.46
C MET A 316 2.09 4.41 10.10
N MET A 317 2.54 4.75 11.32
CA MET A 317 2.15 5.99 11.99
C MET A 317 2.66 7.26 11.28
N MET A 318 3.70 7.16 10.46
CA MET A 318 4.17 8.25 9.60
C MET A 318 3.29 8.42 8.36
N LEU A 319 2.99 7.31 7.68
CA LEU A 319 2.27 7.35 6.39
C LEU A 319 0.76 7.59 6.58
N VAL A 320 0.18 7.02 7.64
CA VAL A 320 -1.26 7.11 7.95
C VAL A 320 -1.43 7.65 9.39
N PRO A 321 -1.13 8.95 9.62
CA PRO A 321 -1.20 9.55 10.95
C PRO A 321 -2.63 9.89 11.37
N ASP A 322 -2.85 9.97 12.69
CA ASP A 322 -4.06 10.52 13.29
C ASP A 322 -4.37 11.97 12.86
N ALA A 323 -5.62 12.39 13.03
CA ALA A 323 -6.01 13.79 12.94
C ALA A 323 -5.60 14.55 14.23
N TRP A 324 -4.32 14.88 14.37
CA TRP A 324 -3.72 15.37 15.62
C TRP A 324 -3.88 16.88 15.90
N GLN A 325 -4.10 17.72 14.88
CA GLN A 325 -4.00 19.19 15.02
C GLN A 325 -5.04 19.77 15.99
N ASN A 326 -6.27 19.25 15.95
CA ASN A 326 -7.41 19.75 16.70
C ASN A 326 -7.95 18.73 17.72
N MET A 327 -7.08 17.91 18.31
CA MET A 327 -7.44 16.93 19.35
C MET A 327 -6.86 17.34 20.71
N PRO A 328 -7.63 18.02 21.58
CA PRO A 328 -7.16 18.48 22.89
C PRO A 328 -6.85 17.33 23.86
N GLU A 329 -7.52 16.19 23.72
CA GLU A 329 -7.32 15.01 24.59
C GLU A 329 -6.14 14.12 24.15
N MET A 330 -5.45 14.47 23.07
CA MET A 330 -4.29 13.71 22.61
C MET A 330 -3.10 13.93 23.55
N ASP A 331 -2.42 12.85 23.90
CA ASP A 331 -1.17 12.92 24.67
C ASP A 331 -0.14 13.83 23.96
N GLU A 332 0.46 14.77 24.69
CA GLU A 332 1.36 15.78 24.12
C GLU A 332 2.58 15.17 23.41
N LYS A 333 3.09 14.03 23.88
CA LYS A 333 4.20 13.36 23.17
C LYS A 333 3.72 12.79 21.84
N VAL A 334 2.52 12.22 21.81
CA VAL A 334 1.91 11.70 20.57
C VAL A 334 1.63 12.84 19.59
N LYS A 335 1.12 13.97 20.08
CA LYS A 335 0.92 15.18 19.27
C LYS A 335 2.25 15.69 18.69
N ALA A 336 3.29 15.80 19.51
CA ALA A 336 4.63 16.20 19.08
C ALA A 336 5.23 15.23 18.06
N PHE A 337 5.02 13.92 18.25
CA PHE A 337 5.41 12.90 17.27
C PHE A 337 4.76 13.17 15.91
N HIS A 338 3.45 13.41 15.86
CA HIS A 338 2.78 13.65 14.60
C HIS A 338 3.18 14.99 13.98
N GLN A 339 3.32 16.04 14.79
CA GLN A 339 3.78 17.35 14.33
C GLN A 339 5.17 17.27 13.70
N TYR A 340 6.10 16.53 14.31
CA TYR A 340 7.42 16.30 13.74
C TYR A 340 7.36 15.57 12.40
N HIS A 341 6.59 14.48 12.30
CA HIS A 341 6.55 13.69 11.07
C HIS A 341 5.75 14.34 9.94
N ALA A 342 4.83 15.25 10.24
CA ALA A 342 4.14 16.06 9.24
C ALA A 342 5.09 16.96 8.43
N LEU A 343 6.30 17.24 8.94
CA LEU A 343 7.35 17.95 8.22
C LEU A 343 8.16 17.05 7.27
N LEU A 344 7.99 15.72 7.39
CA LEU A 344 8.79 14.73 6.65
C LEU A 344 8.00 14.03 5.55
N THR A 345 6.72 13.75 5.79
CA THR A 345 5.84 13.07 4.83
C THR A 345 4.45 13.67 4.89
N GLU A 346 3.86 13.87 3.72
CA GLU A 346 2.42 14.11 3.62
C GLU A 346 1.68 12.81 3.93
N PRO A 347 0.51 12.88 4.58
CA PRO A 347 -0.32 11.71 4.77
C PRO A 347 -0.76 11.06 3.46
N TRP A 348 -0.84 9.73 3.48
CA TRP A 348 -1.52 8.93 2.47
C TRP A 348 -2.98 8.79 2.89
N ASP A 349 -3.81 9.73 2.46
CA ASP A 349 -5.15 9.96 3.00
C ASP A 349 -6.25 9.49 2.04
N GLY A 350 -7.37 9.11 2.62
CA GLY A 350 -8.52 8.52 1.94
C GLY A 350 -9.09 7.38 2.79
N PRO A 351 -10.25 6.82 2.43
CA PRO A 351 -10.80 5.69 3.17
C PRO A 351 -9.82 4.52 3.18
N ALA A 352 -9.35 4.07 4.34
CA ALA A 352 -8.37 2.99 4.38
C ALA A 352 -8.54 2.12 5.63
N ALA A 353 -8.74 0.83 5.40
CA ALA A 353 -8.45 -0.23 6.36
C ALA A 353 -7.27 -1.03 5.85
N LEU A 354 -6.17 -1.00 6.60
CA LEU A 354 -4.89 -1.59 6.21
C LEU A 354 -4.58 -2.76 7.13
N ALA A 355 -4.30 -3.93 6.56
CA ALA A 355 -3.68 -5.05 7.25
C ALA A 355 -2.24 -5.18 6.75
N PHE A 356 -1.25 -5.21 7.64
CA PHE A 356 0.16 -5.14 7.25
C PHE A 356 1.03 -6.06 8.09
N THR A 357 2.16 -6.51 7.53
CA THR A 357 3.14 -7.34 8.25
C THR A 357 4.53 -7.28 7.64
N ASP A 358 5.56 -7.46 8.47
CA ASP A 358 6.94 -7.73 8.05
C ASP A 358 7.38 -9.20 8.30
N GLY A 359 6.41 -10.06 8.65
CA GLY A 359 6.59 -11.45 9.03
C GLY A 359 6.88 -11.70 10.51
N ALA A 360 7.24 -10.67 11.30
CA ALA A 360 7.40 -10.77 12.75
C ALA A 360 6.26 -10.05 13.50
N ILE A 361 5.89 -8.87 13.00
CA ILE A 361 4.75 -8.09 13.45
C ILE A 361 3.67 -8.18 12.38
N VAL A 362 2.42 -8.36 12.80
CA VAL A 362 1.25 -8.17 11.94
C VAL A 362 0.29 -7.24 12.63
N GLY A 363 -0.27 -6.29 11.91
CA GLY A 363 -1.15 -5.30 12.49
C GLY A 363 -2.17 -4.78 11.53
N ALA A 364 -3.00 -3.88 12.05
CA ALA A 364 -3.91 -3.12 11.24
C ALA A 364 -4.08 -1.70 11.76
N CYS A 365 -4.36 -0.80 10.83
CA CYS A 365 -4.72 0.57 11.12
C CYS A 365 -5.85 1.06 10.23
N LEU A 366 -6.53 2.09 10.72
CA LEU A 366 -7.52 2.83 9.95
C LEU A 366 -7.00 4.23 9.59
N ASP A 367 -7.54 4.78 8.51
CA ASP A 367 -7.36 6.18 8.16
C ASP A 367 -7.82 7.12 9.29
N ARG A 368 -7.38 8.39 9.22
CA ARG A 368 -7.63 9.40 10.25
C ARG A 368 -9.11 9.65 10.57
N ASN A 369 -10.01 9.29 9.65
CA ASN A 369 -11.46 9.46 9.74
C ASN A 369 -12.20 8.14 10.01
N GLY A 370 -11.51 6.99 9.94
CA GLY A 370 -12.10 5.67 10.19
C GLY A 370 -13.20 5.31 9.20
N LEU A 371 -12.99 5.59 7.91
CA LEU A 371 -14.01 5.47 6.85
C LEU A 371 -14.23 4.03 6.38
N ARG A 372 -13.45 3.08 6.91
CA ARG A 372 -13.58 1.66 6.66
C ARG A 372 -13.69 0.87 7.96
N PRO A 373 -14.51 -0.19 7.99
CA PRO A 373 -14.67 -1.01 9.18
C PRO A 373 -13.44 -1.88 9.44
N ALA A 374 -13.06 -2.05 10.70
CA ALA A 374 -12.13 -3.07 11.15
C ALA A 374 -12.54 -3.58 12.55
N ARG A 375 -12.74 -4.88 12.66
CA ARG A 375 -13.21 -5.60 13.84
C ARG A 375 -12.22 -6.70 14.18
N TYR A 376 -12.03 -6.96 15.48
CA TYR A 376 -11.13 -8.02 15.91
C TYR A 376 -11.70 -8.88 17.04
N TRP A 377 -11.17 -10.09 17.12
CA TRP A 377 -11.43 -11.08 18.15
C TRP A 377 -10.11 -11.62 18.66
N VAL A 378 -10.06 -11.88 19.97
CA VAL A 378 -8.97 -12.64 20.60
C VAL A 378 -9.57 -13.90 21.21
N THR A 379 -8.97 -15.04 20.92
CA THR A 379 -9.38 -16.34 21.45
C THR A 379 -8.58 -16.74 22.70
N ASP A 380 -9.09 -17.70 23.45
CA ASP A 380 -8.47 -18.29 24.64
C ASP A 380 -7.11 -18.93 24.38
N ASP A 381 -6.91 -19.49 23.18
CA ASP A 381 -5.63 -19.99 22.66
C ASP A 381 -4.75 -18.90 22.02
N ARG A 382 -5.02 -17.63 22.35
CA ARG A 382 -4.17 -16.48 22.00
C ARG A 382 -4.00 -16.29 20.49
N ILE A 383 -5.06 -16.53 19.73
CA ILE A 383 -5.14 -16.17 18.32
C ILE A 383 -5.90 -14.86 18.17
N VAL A 384 -5.38 -13.98 17.32
CA VAL A 384 -6.03 -12.71 16.96
C VAL A 384 -6.52 -12.81 15.54
N ILE A 385 -7.78 -12.47 15.34
CA ILE A 385 -8.39 -12.33 14.02
C ILE A 385 -8.88 -10.91 13.90
N MET A 386 -8.49 -10.23 12.83
CA MET A 386 -8.98 -8.90 12.49
C MET A 386 -9.48 -8.93 11.06
N ALA A 387 -10.66 -8.36 10.81
CA ALA A 387 -11.25 -8.29 9.48
C ALA A 387 -12.13 -7.06 9.31
N SER A 388 -12.43 -6.73 8.05
CA SER A 388 -13.37 -5.66 7.68
C SER A 388 -14.82 -5.92 8.11
N GLU A 389 -15.16 -7.14 8.54
CA GLU A 389 -16.52 -7.50 8.95
C GLU A 389 -16.55 -8.56 10.04
N VAL A 390 -17.72 -8.75 10.63
CA VAL A 390 -17.98 -9.76 11.67
C VAL A 390 -18.44 -11.09 11.06
N GLY A 391 -18.10 -12.21 11.71
CA GLY A 391 -18.51 -13.54 11.25
C GLY A 391 -17.62 -14.17 10.18
N VAL A 392 -16.42 -13.61 9.95
CA VAL A 392 -15.46 -14.11 8.95
C VAL A 392 -14.83 -15.47 9.29
N VAL A 393 -14.90 -15.91 10.55
CA VAL A 393 -14.45 -17.25 10.97
C VAL A 393 -15.53 -17.86 11.85
N ALA A 394 -15.85 -19.12 11.58
CA ALA A 394 -16.70 -19.94 12.44
C ALA A 394 -15.89 -20.35 13.69
N ILE A 395 -15.97 -19.55 14.75
CA ILE A 395 -15.36 -19.82 16.05
C ILE A 395 -16.46 -19.97 17.09
N ASP A 396 -16.32 -20.98 17.94
CA ASP A 396 -17.18 -21.15 19.11
C ASP A 396 -17.11 -19.89 19.98
N PRO A 397 -18.24 -19.18 20.21
CA PRO A 397 -18.27 -17.97 21.02
C PRO A 397 -17.68 -18.13 22.43
N SER A 398 -17.70 -19.33 23.00
CA SER A 398 -17.11 -19.63 24.32
C SER A 398 -15.59 -19.48 24.36
N ARG A 399 -14.92 -19.58 23.20
CA ARG A 399 -13.47 -19.44 23.07
C ARG A 399 -13.02 -17.98 22.93
N ILE A 400 -13.94 -17.04 22.75
CA ILE A 400 -13.59 -15.64 22.50
C ILE A 400 -13.46 -14.90 23.83
N VAL A 401 -12.24 -14.44 24.14
CA VAL A 401 -11.94 -13.70 25.37
C VAL A 401 -12.05 -12.19 25.20
N GLU A 402 -11.88 -11.68 23.98
CA GLU A 402 -11.97 -10.25 23.68
C GLU A 402 -12.60 -9.99 22.31
N LYS A 403 -13.41 -8.93 22.21
CA LYS A 403 -14.00 -8.43 20.96
C LYS A 403 -13.86 -6.92 20.91
N GLY A 404 -13.38 -6.39 19.79
CA GLY A 404 -13.18 -4.95 19.64
C GLY A 404 -13.31 -4.44 18.22
N ARG A 405 -13.03 -3.14 18.07
CA ARG A 405 -13.01 -2.44 16.78
C ARG A 405 -11.88 -1.41 16.76
N LEU A 406 -11.36 -1.14 15.58
CA LEU A 406 -10.53 0.05 15.37
C LEU A 406 -11.43 1.25 15.09
N GLY A 407 -11.04 2.41 15.64
CA GLY A 407 -11.65 3.70 15.37
C GLY A 407 -10.76 4.56 14.45
N PRO A 408 -11.16 5.80 14.18
CA PRO A 408 -10.37 6.73 13.36
C PRO A 408 -8.93 6.86 13.87
N GLY A 409 -7.94 6.67 12.98
CA GLY A 409 -6.51 6.72 13.29
C GLY A 409 -6.01 5.63 14.25
N HIS A 410 -6.83 4.64 14.63
CA HIS A 410 -6.39 3.58 15.53
C HIS A 410 -5.46 2.60 14.82
N ILE A 411 -4.46 2.13 15.56
CA ILE A 411 -3.55 1.06 15.16
C ILE A 411 -3.56 -0.07 16.21
N MET A 412 -3.44 -1.32 15.77
CA MET A 412 -3.20 -2.47 16.65
C MET A 412 -2.18 -3.40 16.00
N ALA A 413 -1.46 -4.17 16.80
CA ALA A 413 -0.48 -5.11 16.28
C ALA A 413 -0.28 -6.33 17.17
N VAL A 414 0.00 -7.48 16.57
CA VAL A 414 0.52 -8.68 17.22
C VAL A 414 2.01 -8.74 16.92
N ASP A 415 2.82 -8.67 17.97
CA ASP A 415 4.25 -8.94 17.91
C ASP A 415 4.48 -10.39 18.34
N THR A 416 4.72 -11.25 17.34
CA THR A 416 4.94 -12.70 17.56
C THR A 416 6.28 -12.99 18.23
N THR A 417 7.24 -12.06 18.15
CA THR A 417 8.56 -12.20 18.76
C THR A 417 8.49 -11.86 20.26
N ARG A 418 7.81 -10.76 20.62
CA ARG A 418 7.56 -10.38 22.01
C ARG A 418 6.38 -11.14 22.64
N LYS A 419 5.62 -11.89 21.84
CA LYS A 419 4.42 -12.65 22.22
C LYS A 419 3.33 -11.78 22.83
N ARG A 420 3.07 -10.62 22.22
CA ARG A 420 2.15 -9.62 22.75
C ARG A 420 1.19 -9.11 21.69
N LEU A 421 -0.06 -8.92 22.11
CA LEU A 421 -1.00 -8.03 21.45
C LEU A 421 -0.76 -6.61 21.98
N LEU A 422 -0.52 -5.68 21.07
CA LEU A 422 -0.24 -4.27 21.33
C LEU A 422 -1.46 -3.43 20.97
N SER A 423 -1.94 -2.67 21.95
CA SER A 423 -3.07 -1.74 21.78
C SER A 423 -2.64 -0.42 21.15
N ASN A 424 -3.60 0.33 20.60
CA ASN A 424 -3.40 1.66 20.03
C ASN A 424 -2.62 2.61 20.97
N ALA A 425 -3.02 2.65 22.24
CA ALA A 425 -2.42 3.55 23.21
C ALA A 425 -0.99 3.13 23.59
N GLU A 426 -0.70 1.82 23.65
CA GLU A 426 0.65 1.32 23.91
C GLU A 426 1.60 1.64 22.76
N ILE A 427 1.20 1.32 21.53
CA ILE A 427 1.98 1.59 20.30
C ILE A 427 2.32 3.07 20.23
N LYS A 428 1.30 3.95 20.31
CA LYS A 428 1.50 5.39 20.17
C LYS A 428 2.42 5.95 21.25
N ARG A 429 2.25 5.54 22.51
CA ARG A 429 3.11 6.00 23.61
C ARG A 429 4.55 5.49 23.48
N GLU A 430 4.75 4.24 23.05
CA GLU A 430 6.09 3.66 22.83
C GLU A 430 6.85 4.46 21.76
N TYR A 431 6.26 4.64 20.57
CA TYR A 431 6.93 5.35 19.48
C TYR A 431 7.07 6.85 19.73
N ALA A 432 6.06 7.50 20.30
CA ALA A 432 6.13 8.91 20.68
C ALA A 432 7.17 9.20 21.77
N SER A 433 7.51 8.21 22.60
CA SER A 433 8.55 8.35 23.64
C SER A 433 9.92 7.86 23.19
N SER A 434 10.06 7.34 21.97
CA SER A 434 11.32 6.76 21.48
C SER A 434 12.42 7.81 21.21
N LYS A 435 12.02 9.07 21.00
CA LYS A 435 12.88 10.23 20.75
C LYS A 435 12.27 11.49 21.38
N PRO A 436 13.08 12.54 21.63
CA PRO A 436 12.60 13.80 22.19
C PRO A 436 11.90 14.66 21.13
N TYR A 437 10.79 14.16 20.55
CA TYR A 437 10.07 14.86 19.49
C TYR A 437 9.53 16.23 19.93
N GLY A 438 9.08 16.34 21.19
CA GLY A 438 8.63 17.60 21.77
C GLY A 438 9.72 18.67 21.77
N ASP A 439 10.92 18.31 22.21
CA ASP A 439 12.07 19.22 22.25
C ASP A 439 12.45 19.67 20.82
N TRP A 440 12.53 18.72 19.87
CA TRP A 440 12.84 19.05 18.48
C TRP A 440 11.83 19.99 17.82
N VAL A 441 10.54 19.76 18.07
CA VAL A 441 9.48 20.64 17.56
C VAL A 441 9.58 22.02 18.20
N ALA A 442 9.74 22.10 19.53
CA ALA A 442 9.82 23.37 20.24
C ALA A 442 11.06 24.19 19.85
N GLU A 443 12.20 23.54 19.60
CA GLU A 443 13.45 24.20 19.24
C GLU A 443 13.51 24.63 17.76
N SER A 444 12.87 23.88 16.86
CA SER A 444 13.07 24.04 15.41
C SER A 444 11.88 24.60 14.64
N LEU A 445 10.66 24.49 15.17
CA LEU A 445 9.45 24.95 14.49
C LEU A 445 9.07 26.35 14.99
N ILE A 446 9.07 27.33 14.09
CA ILE A 446 8.71 28.72 14.39
C ILE A 446 7.32 28.98 13.82
N PRO A 447 6.27 29.09 14.65
CA PRO A 447 4.94 29.45 14.16
C PRO A 447 4.95 30.88 13.61
N LEU A 448 4.48 31.06 12.38
CA LEU A 448 4.52 32.36 11.71
C LEU A 448 3.79 33.45 12.51
N GLU A 449 2.74 33.09 13.25
CA GLU A 449 1.95 33.97 14.11
C GLU A 449 2.82 34.65 15.17
N THR A 450 3.89 34.01 15.64
CA THR A 450 4.82 34.60 16.61
C THR A 450 5.69 35.71 16.00
N LEU A 451 5.87 35.69 14.68
CA LEU A 451 6.65 36.68 13.93
C LEU A 451 5.77 37.83 13.42
N VAL A 452 4.47 37.57 13.16
CA VAL A 452 3.55 38.56 12.58
C VAL A 452 2.58 39.18 13.57
N ASN A 453 2.39 38.60 14.77
CA ASN A 453 1.56 39.21 15.81
C ASN A 453 2.17 40.55 16.26
N GLY A 454 1.44 41.63 15.99
CA GLY A 454 1.85 43.00 16.35
C GLY A 454 2.60 43.75 15.24
N THR A 455 2.91 43.11 14.11
CA THR A 455 3.28 43.84 12.89
C THR A 455 2.03 44.54 12.38
N PRO A 456 2.01 45.88 12.23
CA PRO A 456 0.89 46.56 11.59
C PRO A 456 0.64 45.87 10.25
N ILE A 457 -0.63 45.52 9.98
CA ILE A 457 -1.05 45.29 8.59
C ILE A 457 -0.50 46.49 7.84
N ALA A 458 0.30 46.24 6.79
CA ALA A 458 1.00 47.28 6.04
C ALA A 458 0.10 48.51 5.93
N GLU A 459 0.63 49.70 6.26
CA GLU A 459 -0.07 50.98 6.08
C GLU A 459 -0.86 50.90 4.78
N ASP A 460 -2.16 51.26 4.82
CA ASP A 460 -3.04 51.19 3.66
C ASP A 460 -2.27 51.61 2.42
N VAL A 461 -1.93 50.66 1.55
CA VAL A 461 -1.29 50.98 0.29
C VAL A 461 -2.38 51.69 -0.50
N LEU A 462 -2.42 53.01 -0.36
CA LEU A 462 -3.37 53.88 -1.02
C LEU A 462 -3.00 53.91 -2.50
N VAL A 463 -3.42 52.88 -3.23
CA VAL A 463 -3.41 52.88 -4.69
C VAL A 463 -4.50 53.84 -5.14
N ASP A 464 -4.13 54.84 -5.93
CA ASP A 464 -5.11 55.76 -6.51
C ASP A 464 -6.14 54.99 -7.34
N THR A 465 -7.39 55.47 -7.35
CA THR A 465 -8.51 54.79 -8.03
C THR A 465 -8.24 54.50 -9.52
N PRO A 466 -7.64 55.41 -10.31
CA PRO A 466 -7.26 55.12 -11.69
C PRO A 466 -6.29 53.93 -11.83
N THR A 467 -5.25 53.87 -11.00
CA THR A 467 -4.28 52.75 -11.01
C THR A 467 -4.95 51.45 -10.58
N LEU A 468 -5.80 51.48 -9.54
CA LEU A 468 -6.54 50.31 -9.08
C LEU A 468 -7.44 49.75 -10.19
N LEU A 469 -8.22 50.61 -10.84
CA LEU A 469 -9.11 50.22 -11.93
C LEU A 469 -8.32 49.61 -13.10
N ARG A 470 -7.17 50.19 -13.45
CA ARG A 470 -6.31 49.64 -14.51
C ARG A 470 -5.82 48.24 -14.16
N ASN A 471 -5.42 48.01 -12.92
CA ASN A 471 -4.95 46.70 -12.46
C ASN A 471 -6.09 45.68 -12.43
N GLN A 472 -7.28 46.07 -11.95
CA GLN A 472 -8.48 45.24 -11.98
C GLN A 472 -8.81 44.78 -13.41
N LEU A 473 -8.85 45.71 -14.36
CA LEU A 473 -9.09 45.40 -15.77
C LEU A 473 -8.01 44.50 -16.37
N ALA A 474 -6.73 44.76 -16.07
CA ALA A 474 -5.62 43.93 -16.55
C ALA A 474 -5.67 42.50 -16.01
N CYS A 475 -6.14 42.31 -14.78
CA CYS A 475 -6.34 41.01 -14.16
C CYS A 475 -7.71 40.37 -14.49
N GLY A 476 -8.56 41.04 -15.26
CA GLY A 476 -9.85 40.52 -15.70
C GLY A 476 -10.98 40.61 -14.66
N TYR A 477 -10.82 41.39 -13.59
CA TYR A 477 -11.90 41.63 -12.63
C TYR A 477 -13.05 42.39 -13.27
N THR A 478 -14.26 41.93 -12.99
CA THR A 478 -15.51 42.55 -13.43
C THR A 478 -16.23 43.23 -12.27
N GLU A 479 -17.11 44.19 -12.59
CA GLU A 479 -17.97 44.82 -11.59
C GLU A 479 -18.87 43.79 -10.89
N GLU A 480 -19.31 42.76 -11.62
CA GLU A 480 -20.08 41.64 -11.07
C GLU A 480 -19.26 40.86 -10.04
N GLU A 481 -18.03 40.47 -10.35
CA GLU A 481 -17.17 39.75 -9.39
C GLU A 481 -16.90 40.58 -8.13
N LEU A 482 -16.65 41.89 -8.29
CA LEU A 482 -16.42 42.78 -7.15
C LEU A 482 -17.64 42.89 -6.24
N ARG A 483 -18.84 43.09 -6.80
CA ARG A 483 -20.08 43.28 -6.03
C ARG A 483 -20.70 41.98 -5.52
N MET A 484 -20.60 40.91 -6.31
CA MET A 484 -21.29 39.64 -6.02
C MET A 484 -20.38 38.66 -5.29
N ILE A 485 -19.06 38.72 -5.47
CA ILE A 485 -18.11 37.80 -4.85
C ILE A 485 -17.34 38.48 -3.72
N ILE A 486 -16.55 39.50 -4.06
CA ILE A 486 -15.58 40.09 -3.14
C ILE A 486 -16.27 40.87 -2.01
N GLU A 487 -17.24 41.72 -2.32
CA GLU A 487 -17.95 42.51 -1.30
C GLU A 487 -18.70 41.64 -0.27
N PRO A 488 -19.44 40.57 -0.66
CA PRO A 488 -20.04 39.65 0.30
C PRO A 488 -19.02 38.88 1.13
N MET A 489 -17.92 38.40 0.53
CA MET A 489 -16.83 37.75 1.26
C MET A 489 -16.23 38.67 2.33
N ALA A 490 -15.97 39.93 1.97
CA ALA A 490 -15.42 40.92 2.89
C ALA A 490 -16.38 41.27 4.04
N LYS A 491 -17.69 41.38 3.77
CA LYS A 491 -18.68 41.73 4.79
C LYS A 491 -19.06 40.56 5.70
N ALA A 492 -19.16 39.35 5.15
CA ALA A 492 -19.74 38.19 5.85
C ALA A 492 -18.71 37.14 6.26
N GLY A 493 -17.46 37.22 5.81
CA GLY A 493 -16.41 36.24 6.10
C GLY A 493 -16.67 34.86 5.51
N LYS A 494 -17.51 34.77 4.46
CA LYS A 494 -17.88 33.53 3.79
C LYS A 494 -18.12 33.76 2.29
N GLU A 495 -17.95 32.71 1.50
CA GLU A 495 -18.30 32.75 0.08
C GLU A 495 -19.80 32.98 -0.12
N PRO A 496 -20.20 33.75 -1.15
CA PRO A 496 -21.60 33.93 -1.50
C PRO A 496 -22.26 32.62 -1.95
N VAL A 497 -23.57 32.51 -1.70
CA VAL A 497 -24.40 31.36 -2.11
C VAL A 497 -25.39 31.81 -3.18
N TRP A 498 -25.49 31.04 -4.26
CA TRP A 498 -26.47 31.26 -5.33
C TRP A 498 -27.25 29.98 -5.65
N SER A 499 -28.22 30.12 -6.54
CA SER A 499 -29.09 29.05 -7.05
C SER A 499 -29.14 29.08 -8.58
N MET A 500 -29.69 28.03 -9.19
CA MET A 500 -29.65 27.74 -10.63
C MET A 500 -28.29 27.15 -11.09
N GLY A 501 -28.29 26.56 -12.28
CA GLY A 501 -27.07 26.00 -12.88
C GLY A 501 -26.22 27.09 -13.54
N ASP A 502 -24.94 26.78 -13.77
CA ASP A 502 -24.05 27.61 -14.57
C ASP A 502 -24.44 27.51 -16.06
N ASP A 503 -25.08 28.56 -16.58
CA ASP A 503 -25.56 28.65 -17.96
C ASP A 503 -24.57 29.34 -18.91
N VAL A 504 -23.36 29.67 -18.43
CA VAL A 504 -22.32 30.27 -19.25
C VAL A 504 -21.59 29.21 -20.09
N PRO A 505 -21.06 29.55 -21.28
CA PRO A 505 -20.26 28.61 -22.07
C PRO A 505 -19.00 28.21 -21.31
N LEU A 506 -18.54 26.96 -21.53
CA LEU A 506 -17.21 26.51 -21.10
C LEU A 506 -16.15 27.54 -21.51
N SER A 507 -15.12 27.72 -20.69
CA SER A 507 -14.14 28.80 -20.89
C SER A 507 -13.48 28.79 -22.26
N VAL A 508 -13.26 27.61 -22.85
CA VAL A 508 -12.71 27.43 -24.20
C VAL A 508 -13.67 27.86 -25.33
N LEU A 509 -14.97 27.87 -25.08
CA LEU A 509 -16.02 28.27 -26.03
C LEU A 509 -16.50 29.72 -25.79
N SER A 510 -15.96 30.39 -24.77
CA SER A 510 -16.40 31.74 -24.44
C SER A 510 -15.89 32.74 -25.47
N SER A 511 -16.78 33.63 -25.92
CA SER A 511 -16.41 34.80 -26.74
C SER A 511 -15.78 35.92 -25.92
N LYS A 512 -15.76 35.80 -24.59
CA LYS A 512 -15.14 36.76 -23.67
C LYS A 512 -13.81 36.19 -23.13
N PRO A 513 -12.82 37.05 -22.82
CA PRO A 513 -11.62 36.63 -22.09
C PRO A 513 -12.00 35.95 -20.77
N LYS A 514 -11.31 34.86 -20.43
CA LYS A 514 -11.53 34.09 -19.20
C LYS A 514 -10.22 33.93 -18.43
N ALA A 515 -10.30 34.03 -17.11
CA ALA A 515 -9.15 33.79 -16.24
C ALA A 515 -8.69 32.33 -16.35
N LEU A 516 -7.38 32.09 -16.20
CA LEU A 516 -6.81 30.75 -16.29
C LEU A 516 -7.48 29.76 -15.32
N ALA A 517 -7.85 30.21 -14.13
CA ALA A 517 -8.49 29.38 -13.11
C ALA A 517 -9.82 28.75 -13.59
N THR A 518 -10.57 29.39 -14.49
CA THR A 518 -11.88 28.88 -14.92
C THR A 518 -11.79 27.64 -15.82
N TYR A 519 -10.61 27.39 -16.39
CA TYR A 519 -10.30 26.19 -17.17
C TYR A 519 -10.06 24.96 -16.29
N PHE A 520 -9.74 25.16 -15.02
CA PHE A 520 -9.55 24.08 -14.06
C PHE A 520 -10.85 23.85 -13.30
N LYS A 521 -11.36 22.61 -13.36
CA LYS A 521 -12.54 22.20 -12.59
C LYS A 521 -12.09 21.48 -11.34
N GLN A 522 -12.69 21.83 -10.21
CA GLN A 522 -12.46 21.14 -8.96
C GLN A 522 -12.93 19.68 -9.11
N LEU A 523 -12.05 18.74 -8.81
CA LEU A 523 -12.41 17.34 -8.72
C LEU A 523 -13.17 17.11 -7.42
N PHE A 524 -14.14 16.20 -7.45
CA PHE A 524 -14.85 15.71 -6.28
C PHE A 524 -14.94 14.19 -6.35
N ALA A 525 -15.06 13.55 -5.19
CA ALA A 525 -15.17 12.09 -5.12
C ALA A 525 -16.61 11.64 -5.40
N GLN A 526 -16.76 10.62 -6.25
CA GLN A 526 -18.02 9.96 -6.57
C GLN A 526 -17.75 8.46 -6.79
N VAL A 527 -18.77 7.62 -6.54
CA VAL A 527 -18.74 6.15 -6.78
C VAL A 527 -19.17 5.83 -8.19
#